data_AF-A0A183JBF1-F1
#
_entry.id   AF-A0A183JBF1-F1
#
_cell.length_a   1.000
_cell.length_b   1.000
_cell.length_c   1.000
_cell.angle_alpha   90.00
_cell.angle_beta   90.00
_cell.angle_gamma   90.00
#
_symmetry.space_group_name_H-M   'P 1'
#
loop_
_entity.id
_entity.type
_entity.pdbx_description
1 polymer ?
#
loop_
_entity_poly.entity_id
_entity_poly.type
_entity_poly.pdbx_seq_one_letter_code
_entity_poly.pdbx_strand_id
1 'polypeptide(L)'
;MINCYGPYLLLNSSWKQIEYNISLCLAGLKPVDCPTVHGELLAMNLTLDDIVETGDIVDACAGDRLAIQETDNMHLILSKRTKDKKREGTPEAEEPVVKQTTNIQTQDVDRITVKDSEMNKLSILNTPIAAYKLIKKYLILRKRIELLKYAWGTRRLGIEQINTSKTFKMFCSVYKNEQLYSLIRSLSLQFNQPDIFTLASLNDTDIFVIPKNIPEIIVRQRQVSYLFNIILLKLIEAFELFMISDLRKSIVRQTDLVIKERNREEGNLPIDLWKRPAMKETLSVKRPALAEEFLNQLISHSIHNEESGIYTITKENFNLIVQNVAISVMHNEKETFEHYSMYYENLLKNQHHLMYANEREIQDLRDKLHQKDLETGTTVQFQMSEQVHDLLLEVTALRARILELEEKHKETEAKVQKRVRKELSDSIRKLFGLSFEQKSRIDEYRNQLKAITLQRIAEIKEEASTEMLRIKERTAVGTSAEDELTERNYHLSKEITTLHQHNISLQQMMNRLKVMAQWQQTTLKCTFEKQLGIVENQRNQNKTNVTRLNMLSEQQIRLLNEEITNVREHLANTQKHLNDLRIALDKEVSQVKKKIYLKQNKIIKIFVYNINCCIDIMTRIPVTK
;
A
#
# COMPACT_ATOMS: atom_id res chain seq x y z
N MET A 1 4.30 -5.12 23.64
CA MET A 1 4.64 -4.76 22.25
C MET A 1 4.37 -5.95 21.32
N ILE A 2 3.10 -6.29 21.06
CA ILE A 2 2.68 -7.48 20.30
C ILE A 2 1.80 -7.11 19.07
N ASN A 3 1.62 -5.82 18.74
CA ASN A 3 0.65 -5.40 17.71
C ASN A 3 1.23 -4.96 16.35
N CYS A 4 2.35 -5.52 15.88
CA CYS A 4 2.90 -5.12 14.57
C CYS A 4 2.81 -6.15 13.45
N TYR A 5 2.20 -7.33 13.64
CA TYR A 5 2.09 -8.33 12.58
C TYR A 5 0.73 -9.01 12.56
N GLY A 6 -0.24 -8.36 11.90
CA GLY A 6 -1.49 -9.01 11.48
C GLY A 6 -1.28 -9.96 10.28
N PRO A 7 -2.24 -10.86 9.99
CA PRO A 7 -2.05 -11.98 9.05
C PRO A 7 -2.25 -11.61 7.57
N TYR A 8 -2.37 -10.33 7.20
CA TYR A 8 -2.60 -9.91 5.82
C TYR A 8 -1.29 -9.51 5.12
N LEU A 9 -0.63 -10.48 4.48
CA LEU A 9 0.41 -10.22 3.47
C LEU A 9 -0.20 -10.24 2.08
N LEU A 10 -0.95 -9.20 1.73
CA LEU A 10 -1.39 -8.91 0.35
C LEU A 10 -1.31 -7.40 0.09
N LEU A 11 -0.08 -6.90 0.00
CA LEU A 11 0.21 -5.66 -0.73
C LEU A 11 0.96 -6.07 -2.00
N ASN A 12 0.22 -6.15 -3.10
CA ASN A 12 0.80 -6.26 -4.44
C ASN A 12 1.69 -5.03 -4.65
N SER A 13 3.00 -5.19 -4.46
CA SER A 13 3.98 -4.16 -4.73
C SER A 13 4.10 -4.06 -6.24
N SER A 14 3.78 -2.91 -6.84
CA SER A 14 4.06 -2.69 -8.26
C SER A 14 5.57 -2.87 -8.49
N TRP A 15 5.97 -3.51 -9.59
CA TRP A 15 7.38 -3.75 -9.92
C TRP A 15 8.22 -2.46 -9.91
N LYS A 16 7.59 -1.33 -10.26
CA LYS A 16 8.16 0.01 -10.18
C LYS A 16 8.53 0.44 -8.76
N GLN A 17 7.77 0.02 -7.74
CA GLN A 17 8.07 0.31 -6.34
C GLN A 17 9.31 -0.45 -5.87
N ILE A 18 9.50 -1.69 -6.32
CA ILE A 18 10.66 -2.52 -5.98
C ILE A 18 11.92 -1.96 -6.65
N GLU A 19 11.85 -1.66 -7.94
CA GLU A 19 12.94 -1.02 -8.70
C GLU A 19 13.31 0.35 -8.10
N TYR A 20 12.31 1.16 -7.75
CA TYR A 20 12.50 2.44 -7.07
C TYR A 20 13.16 2.25 -5.70
N ASN A 21 12.69 1.32 -4.87
CA ASN A 21 13.27 1.04 -3.55
C ASN A 21 14.71 0.51 -3.64
N ILE A 22 15.00 -0.36 -4.61
CA ILE A 22 16.37 -0.85 -4.87
C ILE A 22 17.24 0.33 -5.33
N SER A 23 16.76 1.16 -6.24
CA SER A 23 17.47 2.34 -6.71
C SER A 23 17.74 3.34 -5.58
N LEU A 24 16.80 3.50 -4.65
CA LEU A 24 16.96 4.37 -3.47
C LEU A 24 18.00 3.81 -2.48
N CYS A 25 17.99 2.50 -2.26
CA CYS A 25 19.01 1.81 -1.46
C CYS A 25 20.40 1.90 -2.10
N LEU A 26 20.48 1.90 -3.44
CA LEU A 26 21.74 2.02 -4.18
C LEU A 26 22.23 3.48 -4.30
N ALA A 27 21.33 4.46 -4.32
CA ALA A 27 21.64 5.88 -4.46
C ALA A 27 22.40 6.47 -3.26
N GLY A 28 22.30 5.84 -2.08
CA GLY A 28 23.00 6.27 -0.87
C GLY A 28 24.39 5.66 -0.66
N LEU A 29 24.87 4.80 -1.57
CA LEU A 29 26.13 4.08 -1.39
C LEU A 29 27.34 4.89 -1.88
N LYS A 30 28.46 4.78 -1.15
CA LYS A 30 29.73 5.33 -1.61
C LYS A 30 30.22 4.51 -2.83
N PRO A 31 30.97 5.12 -3.76
CA PRO A 31 31.51 4.42 -4.94
C PRO A 31 32.31 3.15 -4.62
N VAL A 32 32.92 3.09 -3.43
CA VAL A 32 33.71 1.96 -2.94
C VAL A 32 32.85 0.77 -2.48
N ASP A 33 31.63 1.03 -2.01
CA ASP A 33 30.72 0.00 -1.48
C ASP A 33 29.81 -0.57 -2.59
N CYS A 34 29.73 0.13 -3.72
CA CYS A 34 28.91 -0.22 -4.87
C CYS A 34 29.25 -1.62 -5.45
N PRO A 35 30.53 -1.99 -5.70
CA PRO A 35 30.88 -3.32 -6.19
C PRO A 35 30.50 -4.44 -5.21
N THR A 36 30.60 -4.21 -3.90
CA THR A 36 30.24 -5.19 -2.87
C THR A 36 28.74 -5.51 -2.91
N VAL A 37 27.89 -4.48 -3.01
CA VAL A 37 26.44 -4.68 -3.09
C VAL A 37 26.02 -5.34 -4.40
N HIS A 38 26.67 -5.00 -5.51
CA HIS A 38 26.45 -5.70 -6.79
C HIS A 38 26.89 -7.16 -6.73
N GLY A 39 27.99 -7.46 -6.03
CA GLY A 39 28.46 -8.83 -5.80
C GLY A 39 27.48 -9.66 -4.98
N GLU A 40 26.91 -9.11 -3.92
CA GLU A 40 25.88 -9.79 -3.11
C GLU A 40 24.58 -10.01 -3.89
N LEU A 41 24.18 -9.07 -4.74
CA LEU A 41 23.01 -9.22 -5.61
C LEU A 41 23.24 -10.29 -6.68
N LEU A 42 24.42 -10.33 -7.27
CA LEU A 42 24.82 -11.37 -8.20
C LEU A 42 24.87 -12.74 -7.52
N ALA A 43 25.42 -12.83 -6.30
CA ALA A 43 25.42 -14.06 -5.52
C ALA A 43 23.99 -14.56 -5.22
N MET A 44 23.07 -13.65 -4.88
CA MET A 44 21.64 -14.00 -4.74
C MET A 44 21.08 -14.56 -6.05
N ASN A 45 21.34 -13.93 -7.20
CA ASN A 45 20.83 -14.42 -8.48
C ASN A 45 21.38 -15.82 -8.82
N LEU A 46 22.69 -16.03 -8.64
CA LEU A 46 23.31 -17.34 -8.86
C LEU A 46 22.70 -18.42 -7.94
N THR A 47 22.45 -18.09 -6.67
CA THR A 47 21.78 -19.05 -5.76
C THR A 47 20.34 -19.37 -6.18
N LEU A 48 19.62 -18.42 -6.78
CA LEU A 48 18.27 -18.67 -7.27
C LEU A 48 18.28 -19.59 -8.49
N ASP A 49 19.26 -19.42 -9.38
CA ASP A 49 19.46 -20.29 -10.54
C ASP A 49 19.81 -21.72 -10.08
N ASP A 50 20.75 -21.87 -9.14
CA ASP A 50 21.12 -23.17 -8.55
C ASP A 50 19.91 -23.90 -7.92
N ILE A 51 19.02 -23.17 -7.26
CA ILE A 51 17.83 -23.75 -6.61
C ILE A 51 16.79 -24.21 -7.64
N VAL A 52 16.65 -23.45 -8.73
CA VAL A 52 15.77 -23.82 -9.84
C VAL A 52 16.30 -25.09 -10.53
N GLU A 53 17.63 -25.21 -10.68
CA GLU A 53 18.27 -26.43 -11.17
C GLU A 53 18.13 -27.62 -10.20
N THR A 54 18.16 -27.37 -8.88
CA THR A 54 18.11 -28.42 -7.85
C THR A 54 16.69 -28.95 -7.58
N GLY A 55 15.64 -28.14 -7.75
CA GLY A 55 14.24 -28.56 -7.54
C GLY A 55 13.76 -28.56 -6.08
N ASP A 56 12.47 -28.82 -5.84
CA ASP A 56 11.89 -28.84 -4.48
C ASP A 56 12.15 -30.18 -3.79
N ILE A 57 12.77 -30.14 -2.61
CA ILE A 57 13.10 -31.33 -1.81
C ILE A 57 12.07 -31.43 -0.68
N VAL A 58 11.44 -32.60 -0.54
CA VAL A 58 10.35 -32.81 0.41
C VAL A 58 10.86 -32.71 1.86
N ASP A 59 10.13 -31.96 2.70
CA ASP A 59 10.36 -31.74 4.14
C ASP A 59 10.61 -33.04 4.95
N ALA A 60 10.22 -34.20 4.43
CA ALA A 60 10.41 -35.52 5.05
C ALA A 60 11.88 -35.95 5.17
N CYS A 61 12.80 -35.43 4.35
CA CYS A 61 14.24 -35.69 4.51
C CYS A 61 14.91 -34.80 5.59
N ALA A 62 14.17 -33.87 6.18
CA ALA A 62 14.63 -32.99 7.26
C ALA A 62 14.12 -33.41 8.65
N GLY A 63 13.59 -34.64 8.76
CA GLY A 63 12.82 -35.13 9.91
C GLY A 63 13.54 -36.01 10.93
N ASP A 64 14.83 -36.34 10.74
CA ASP A 64 15.55 -37.06 11.79
C ASP A 64 16.02 -36.09 12.87
N ARG A 65 15.52 -36.30 14.10
CA ARG A 65 15.99 -35.62 15.32
C ARG A 65 17.51 -35.75 15.39
N LEU A 66 18.21 -34.63 15.19
CA LEU A 66 19.58 -34.52 15.65
C LEU A 66 19.56 -34.71 17.18
N ALA A 67 20.33 -35.69 17.65
CA ALA A 67 20.59 -35.86 19.07
C ALA A 67 21.07 -34.50 19.61
N ILE A 68 20.35 -33.99 20.61
CA ILE A 68 20.68 -32.77 21.33
C ILE A 68 22.14 -32.91 21.76
N GLN A 69 23.03 -32.10 21.17
CA GLN A 69 24.40 -32.01 21.63
C GLN A 69 24.32 -31.31 22.98
N GLU A 70 24.47 -32.11 24.04
CA GLU A 70 24.61 -31.69 25.42
C GLU A 70 25.86 -30.83 25.61
N THR A 71 25.84 -29.57 25.17
CA THR A 71 26.87 -28.55 25.43
C THR A 71 26.20 -27.19 25.19
N ASP A 72 25.97 -26.27 26.13
CA ASP A 72 26.46 -26.07 27.47
C ASP A 72 25.35 -25.39 28.27
N ASN A 73 24.59 -26.16 29.04
CA ASN A 73 23.73 -25.62 30.09
C ASN A 73 24.46 -25.79 31.42
N MET A 74 25.06 -24.71 31.91
CA MET A 74 25.55 -24.58 33.29
C MET A 74 24.46 -24.79 34.36
N HIS A 75 23.22 -25.07 33.98
CA HIS A 75 22.08 -25.26 34.87
C HIS A 75 21.79 -26.70 35.30
N LEU A 76 22.52 -27.72 34.79
CA LEU A 76 22.26 -29.12 35.16
C LEU A 76 23.15 -29.70 36.28
N ILE A 77 24.02 -28.89 36.90
CA ILE A 77 24.87 -29.34 38.04
C ILE A 77 24.07 -29.39 39.36
N LEU A 78 22.87 -28.80 39.44
CA LEU A 78 22.11 -28.75 40.70
C LEU A 78 21.21 -29.98 40.98
N SER A 79 21.02 -30.91 40.05
CA SER A 79 20.19 -32.11 40.25
C SER A 79 20.95 -33.38 40.67
N LYS A 80 22.28 -33.34 40.82
CA LYS A 80 23.09 -34.52 41.19
C LYS A 80 23.66 -34.51 42.62
N ARG A 81 23.10 -33.72 43.55
CA ARG A 81 23.54 -33.73 44.97
C ARG A 81 22.59 -34.35 45.98
N THR A 82 21.47 -34.93 45.57
CA THR A 82 20.54 -35.58 46.50
C THR A 82 19.99 -36.87 45.93
N LYS A 83 20.83 -37.91 45.85
CA LYS A 83 20.44 -39.33 45.96
C LYS A 83 21.67 -40.21 45.83
N ASP A 84 22.47 -40.25 46.88
CA ASP A 84 23.38 -41.38 47.15
C ASP A 84 23.43 -41.61 48.65
N LYS A 85 22.65 -42.57 49.14
CA LYS A 85 23.00 -43.47 50.26
C LYS A 85 21.90 -44.52 50.51
N LYS A 86 22.30 -45.78 50.28
CA LYS A 86 21.80 -47.06 50.83
C LYS A 86 20.42 -47.53 50.33
N ARG A 87 20.20 -48.80 49.95
CA ARG A 87 20.91 -50.06 50.25
C ARG A 87 20.48 -51.16 49.25
N GLU A 88 21.36 -52.14 49.09
CA GLU A 88 21.28 -53.39 48.32
C GLU A 88 20.11 -54.33 48.68
N GLY A 89 19.75 -55.21 47.74
CA GLY A 89 18.99 -56.45 47.98
C GLY A 89 18.28 -57.00 46.72
N THR A 90 18.88 -57.99 46.05
CA THR A 90 18.42 -58.86 44.94
C THR A 90 17.43 -59.97 45.43
N PRO A 91 16.93 -60.91 44.58
CA PRO A 91 16.03 -60.85 43.41
C PRO A 91 14.78 -61.80 43.58
N GLU A 92 14.08 -62.12 42.49
CA GLU A 92 12.97 -63.12 42.31
C GLU A 92 11.54 -62.60 42.58
N ALA A 93 10.48 -62.98 41.84
CA ALA A 93 10.25 -63.65 40.57
C ALA A 93 8.74 -63.46 40.23
N GLU A 94 8.29 -64.02 39.10
CA GLU A 94 6.89 -64.28 38.71
C GLU A 94 6.15 -63.19 37.89
N GLU A 95 6.34 -63.27 36.57
CA GLU A 95 5.26 -63.20 35.59
C GLU A 95 4.33 -64.43 35.76
N PRO A 96 3.02 -64.38 35.44
CA PRO A 96 2.53 -64.47 34.04
C PRO A 96 1.36 -63.50 33.78
N VAL A 97 1.02 -63.11 32.55
CA VAL A 97 0.24 -63.94 31.63
C VAL A 97 0.24 -63.27 30.25
N VAL A 98 0.82 -64.01 29.30
CA VAL A 98 0.31 -64.30 27.94
C VAL A 98 0.02 -63.11 27.02
N LYS A 99 1.09 -62.73 26.32
CA LYS A 99 1.09 -62.52 24.86
C LYS A 99 0.49 -63.74 24.15
N GLN A 100 -0.07 -63.51 22.96
CA GLN A 100 0.18 -64.23 21.70
C GLN A 100 -1.07 -64.05 20.80
N THR A 101 -0.99 -63.92 19.48
CA THR A 101 -0.03 -64.51 18.54
C THR A 101 -0.31 -63.85 17.17
N THR A 102 0.68 -63.22 16.51
CA THR A 102 1.51 -63.79 15.41
C THR A 102 0.93 -63.55 14.01
N ASN A 103 1.69 -63.44 12.90
CA ASN A 103 3.09 -63.72 12.54
C ASN A 103 3.38 -62.82 11.31
N ILE A 104 4.51 -62.11 11.15
CA ILE A 104 5.92 -62.51 10.94
C ILE A 104 6.11 -63.43 9.72
N GLN A 105 6.88 -62.94 8.73
CA GLN A 105 8.16 -63.50 8.23
C GLN A 105 8.62 -62.68 7.00
N THR A 106 9.64 -61.81 7.14
CA THR A 106 11.11 -61.98 7.00
C THR A 106 11.63 -62.03 5.57
N GLN A 107 12.76 -61.32 5.38
CA GLN A 107 13.64 -61.13 4.19
C GLN A 107 13.49 -59.71 3.62
N ASP A 108 14.53 -58.95 3.33
CA ASP A 108 15.96 -59.22 3.34
C ASP A 108 16.70 -57.89 3.45
N VAL A 109 17.98 -57.96 3.78
CA VAL A 109 18.91 -56.84 3.66
C VAL A 109 18.95 -56.40 2.21
N ASP A 110 18.43 -55.21 1.90
CA ASP A 110 18.84 -54.51 0.70
C ASP A 110 19.06 -53.03 0.94
N ARG A 111 20.33 -52.67 0.72
CA ARG A 111 20.80 -51.32 0.47
C ARG A 111 20.00 -50.75 -0.69
N ILE A 112 18.94 -50.00 -0.40
CA ILE A 112 18.37 -49.11 -1.40
C ILE A 112 19.19 -47.82 -1.35
N THR A 113 20.29 -47.90 -2.08
CA THR A 113 20.78 -46.82 -2.95
C THR A 113 19.72 -45.75 -3.15
N VAL A 114 20.08 -44.49 -2.92
CA VAL A 114 19.37 -43.32 -3.43
C VAL A 114 19.16 -43.54 -4.93
N LYS A 115 18.06 -44.19 -5.29
CA LYS A 115 17.54 -44.24 -6.64
C LYS A 115 17.07 -42.83 -6.87
N ASP A 116 17.68 -42.19 -7.86
CA ASP A 116 17.29 -40.93 -8.46
C ASP A 116 15.76 -40.79 -8.43
N SER A 117 15.25 -40.18 -7.36
CA SER A 117 13.92 -39.61 -7.38
C SER A 117 14.07 -38.44 -8.33
N GLU A 118 13.65 -38.63 -9.58
CA GLU A 118 13.73 -37.66 -10.67
C GLU A 118 13.65 -36.24 -10.12
N MET A 119 14.81 -35.60 -9.96
CA MET A 119 14.88 -34.19 -9.62
C MET A 119 14.35 -33.51 -10.85
N ASN A 120 13.07 -33.12 -10.80
CA ASN A 120 12.44 -32.36 -11.86
C ASN A 120 13.18 -31.02 -11.95
N LYS A 121 14.22 -30.98 -12.79
CA LYS A 121 14.96 -29.77 -13.14
C LYS A 121 13.95 -28.79 -13.66
N LEU A 122 13.59 -27.82 -12.83
CA LEU A 122 12.67 -26.78 -13.23
C LEU A 122 13.47 -25.83 -14.10
N SER A 123 12.92 -25.48 -15.26
CA SER A 123 13.51 -24.44 -16.10
C SER A 123 12.59 -23.24 -16.07
N ILE A 124 13.17 -22.04 -15.91
CA ILE A 124 12.43 -20.76 -15.99
C ILE A 124 11.73 -20.63 -17.35
N LEU A 125 12.33 -21.19 -18.41
CA LEU A 125 11.80 -21.16 -19.77
C LEU A 125 10.68 -22.19 -20.01
N ASN A 126 10.83 -23.41 -19.46
CA ASN A 126 9.91 -24.51 -19.76
C ASN A 126 8.72 -24.58 -18.78
N THR A 127 8.92 -24.20 -17.52
CA THR A 127 7.93 -24.30 -16.43
C THR A 127 7.98 -23.07 -15.52
N PRO A 128 7.68 -21.86 -16.03
CA PRO A 128 7.90 -20.60 -15.30
C PRO A 128 7.13 -20.55 -13.97
N ILE A 129 5.87 -21.01 -13.95
CA ILE A 129 5.01 -20.93 -12.75
C ILE A 129 5.57 -21.77 -11.60
N ALA A 130 6.06 -22.98 -11.88
CA ALA A 130 6.62 -23.87 -10.87
C ALA A 130 8.00 -23.39 -10.39
N ALA A 131 8.85 -22.88 -11.29
CA ALA A 131 10.12 -22.26 -10.93
C ALA A 131 9.92 -21.02 -10.03
N TYR A 132 9.00 -20.12 -10.38
CA TYR A 132 8.69 -18.95 -9.54
C TYR A 132 8.10 -19.33 -8.19
N LYS A 133 7.31 -20.41 -8.10
CA LYS A 133 6.77 -20.92 -6.83
C LYS A 133 7.90 -21.42 -5.91
N LEU A 134 8.90 -22.12 -6.46
CA LEU A 134 10.07 -22.58 -5.72
C LEU A 134 10.97 -21.42 -5.28
N ILE A 135 11.27 -20.48 -6.18
CA ILE A 135 12.00 -19.24 -5.87
C ILE A 135 11.28 -18.50 -4.72
N LYS A 136 9.95 -18.34 -4.79
CA LYS A 136 9.16 -17.72 -3.74
C LYS A 136 9.28 -18.48 -2.41
N LYS A 137 9.21 -19.81 -2.41
CA LYS A 137 9.40 -20.66 -1.21
C LYS A 137 10.78 -20.41 -0.58
N TYR A 138 11.84 -20.40 -1.39
CA TYR A 138 13.20 -20.14 -0.91
C TYR A 138 13.39 -18.71 -0.38
N LEU A 139 12.90 -17.69 -1.08
CA LEU A 139 13.00 -16.30 -0.61
C LEU A 139 12.27 -16.08 0.72
N ILE A 140 11.10 -16.71 0.89
CA ILE A 140 10.38 -16.70 2.17
C ILE A 140 11.21 -17.40 3.25
N LEU A 141 11.82 -18.54 2.94
CA LEU A 141 12.67 -19.28 3.86
C LEU A 141 13.89 -18.44 4.29
N ARG A 142 14.60 -17.82 3.34
CA ARG A 142 15.74 -16.93 3.59
C ARG A 142 15.33 -15.73 4.45
N LYS A 143 14.20 -15.10 4.16
CA LYS A 143 13.66 -14.01 4.98
C LYS A 143 13.36 -14.46 6.41
N ARG A 144 12.75 -15.64 6.60
CA ARG A 144 12.46 -16.20 7.93
C ARG A 144 13.74 -16.44 8.72
N ILE A 145 14.79 -16.95 8.08
CA ILE A 145 16.10 -17.16 8.71
C ILE A 145 16.68 -15.83 9.19
N GLU A 146 16.69 -14.80 8.35
CA GLU A 146 17.24 -13.49 8.74
C GLU A 146 16.47 -12.86 9.91
N LEU A 147 15.14 -12.99 9.93
CA LEU A 147 14.32 -12.54 11.06
C LEU A 147 14.61 -13.33 12.35
N LEU A 148 14.74 -14.64 12.26
CA LEU A 148 15.07 -15.50 13.41
C LEU A 148 16.48 -15.23 13.91
N LYS A 149 17.45 -15.08 13.01
CA LYS A 149 18.83 -14.67 13.32
C LYS A 149 18.84 -13.35 14.07
N TYR A 150 18.13 -12.33 13.57
CA TYR A 150 18.03 -11.03 14.22
C TYR A 150 17.41 -11.14 15.62
N ALA A 151 16.28 -11.84 15.75
CA ALA A 151 15.57 -12.01 17.02
C ALA A 151 16.33 -12.86 18.05
N TRP A 152 17.17 -13.79 17.58
CA TRP A 152 18.09 -14.55 18.43
C TRP A 152 19.28 -13.67 18.85
N GLY A 153 19.85 -12.90 17.92
CA GLY A 153 21.00 -12.03 18.15
C GLY A 153 20.72 -10.91 19.14
N THR A 154 19.57 -10.22 19.02
CA THR A 154 19.14 -9.20 19.98
C THR A 154 18.99 -9.77 21.38
N ARG A 155 18.41 -10.97 21.52
CA ARG A 155 18.26 -11.67 22.81
C ARG A 155 19.58 -12.19 23.37
N ARG A 156 20.47 -12.73 22.53
CA ARG A 156 21.76 -13.30 22.96
C ARG A 156 22.74 -12.21 23.39
N LEU A 157 22.75 -11.06 22.70
CA LEU A 157 23.59 -9.92 23.03
C LEU A 157 22.95 -8.97 24.06
N GLY A 158 21.66 -9.12 24.36
CA GLY A 158 20.93 -8.24 25.28
C GLY A 158 20.73 -6.82 24.76
N ILE A 159 20.65 -6.64 23.43
CA ILE A 159 20.54 -5.33 22.77
C ILE A 159 19.17 -5.22 22.09
N GLU A 160 18.50 -4.08 22.19
CA GLU A 160 17.18 -3.87 21.57
C GLU A 160 17.23 -3.87 20.03
N GLN A 161 18.27 -3.26 19.43
CA GLN A 161 18.44 -3.19 17.97
C GLN A 161 19.91 -3.23 17.51
N ILE A 162 20.20 -3.91 16.39
CA ILE A 162 21.55 -4.03 15.82
C ILE A 162 21.79 -2.89 14.81
N ASN A 163 22.08 -1.68 15.32
CA ASN A 163 22.18 -0.47 14.48
C ASN A 163 23.61 0.01 14.21
N THR A 164 24.64 -0.64 14.77
CA THR A 164 26.05 -0.20 14.65
C THR A 164 26.91 -1.26 13.96
N SER A 165 27.86 -0.85 13.11
CA SER A 165 28.76 -1.78 12.41
C SER A 165 29.53 -2.72 13.37
N LYS A 166 29.96 -2.21 14.54
CA LYS A 166 30.63 -3.02 15.58
C LYS A 166 29.71 -4.09 16.17
N THR A 167 28.46 -3.75 16.48
CA THR A 167 27.49 -4.70 17.04
C THR A 167 27.06 -5.73 16.01
N PHE A 168 26.97 -5.34 14.73
CA PHE A 168 26.72 -6.26 13.62
C PHE A 168 27.87 -7.25 13.40
N LYS A 169 29.13 -6.81 13.42
CA LYS A 169 30.30 -7.71 13.33
C LYS A 169 30.35 -8.71 14.48
N MET A 170 30.11 -8.25 15.70
CA MET A 170 30.03 -9.10 16.88
C MET A 170 28.89 -10.13 16.77
N PHE A 171 27.70 -9.68 16.34
CA PHE A 171 26.57 -10.55 16.04
C PHE A 171 26.91 -11.63 14.99
N CYS A 172 27.54 -11.26 13.88
CA CYS A 172 27.92 -12.20 12.83
C CYS A 172 28.93 -13.25 13.33
N SER A 173 29.94 -12.84 14.10
CA SER A 173 30.94 -13.75 14.68
C SER A 173 30.28 -14.73 15.66
N VAL A 174 29.44 -14.24 16.58
CA VAL A 174 28.71 -15.07 17.56
C VAL A 174 27.74 -16.04 16.87
N TYR A 175 27.01 -15.59 15.85
CA TYR A 175 26.13 -16.46 15.06
C TYR A 175 26.90 -17.54 14.29
N LYS A 176 28.03 -17.17 13.66
CA LYS A 176 28.89 -18.11 12.95
C LYS A 176 29.38 -19.23 13.88
N ASN A 177 29.90 -18.86 15.05
CA ASN A 177 30.53 -19.78 15.99
C ASN A 177 29.52 -20.66 16.74
N GLU A 178 28.44 -20.09 17.28
CA GLU A 178 27.50 -20.84 18.12
C GLU A 178 26.47 -21.63 17.30
N GLN A 179 26.01 -21.09 16.16
CA GLN A 179 24.83 -21.60 15.46
C GLN A 179 25.18 -22.23 14.12
N LEU A 180 25.87 -21.48 13.26
CA LEU A 180 26.14 -21.91 11.89
C LEU A 180 27.12 -23.10 11.85
N TYR A 181 28.20 -23.03 12.64
CA TYR A 181 29.21 -24.08 12.70
C TYR A 181 28.62 -25.42 13.18
N SER A 182 27.90 -25.40 14.30
CA SER A 182 27.25 -26.59 14.88
C SER A 182 26.25 -27.24 13.91
N LEU A 183 25.45 -26.41 13.23
CA LEU A 183 24.50 -26.87 12.23
C LEU A 183 25.22 -27.54 11.05
N ILE A 184 26.28 -26.94 10.52
CA ILE A 184 26.98 -27.48 9.35
C ILE A 184 27.79 -28.71 9.69
N ARG A 185 28.37 -28.77 10.89
CA ARG A 185 28.99 -29.98 11.41
C ARG A 185 27.99 -31.14 11.44
N SER A 186 26.79 -30.91 11.98
CA SER A 186 25.75 -31.96 12.00
C SER A 186 25.26 -32.35 10.59
N LEU A 187 25.19 -31.40 9.65
CA LEU A 187 24.88 -31.68 8.25
C LEU A 187 25.95 -32.54 7.58
N SER A 188 27.21 -32.18 7.76
CA SER A 188 28.35 -32.87 7.15
C SER A 188 28.46 -34.34 7.59
N LEU A 189 28.09 -34.62 8.85
CA LEU A 189 28.00 -35.98 9.39
C LEU A 189 26.86 -36.78 8.74
N GLN A 190 25.71 -36.16 8.47
CA GLN A 190 24.58 -36.85 7.85
C GLN A 190 24.77 -37.12 6.35
N PHE A 191 25.52 -36.27 5.65
CA PHE A 191 25.81 -36.43 4.22
C PHE A 191 27.14 -37.17 3.94
N ASN A 192 27.71 -37.88 4.94
CA ASN A 192 28.97 -38.63 4.83
C ASN A 192 30.16 -37.82 4.26
N GLN A 193 30.28 -36.54 4.65
CA GLN A 193 31.44 -35.68 4.33
C GLN A 193 32.10 -35.12 5.59
N PRO A 194 32.74 -35.97 6.43
CA PRO A 194 33.32 -35.53 7.71
C PRO A 194 34.58 -34.67 7.54
N ASP A 195 35.30 -34.79 6.41
CA ASP A 195 36.68 -34.28 6.26
C ASP A 195 36.79 -32.77 5.97
N ILE A 196 35.69 -32.05 5.76
CA ILE A 196 35.73 -30.60 5.44
C ILE A 196 35.88 -29.73 6.71
N PHE A 197 35.51 -30.25 7.90
CA PHE A 197 35.39 -29.43 9.12
C PHE A 197 36.19 -29.95 10.32
N THR A 198 37.09 -30.91 10.12
CA THR A 198 37.85 -31.58 11.19
C THR A 198 39.04 -30.81 11.74
N LEU A 199 39.46 -29.68 11.18
CA LEU A 199 40.54 -28.87 11.77
C LEU A 199 40.21 -27.38 11.84
N ALA A 200 40.13 -26.91 13.10
CA ALA A 200 40.62 -25.64 13.61
C ALA A 200 40.21 -24.32 12.92
N SER A 201 39.49 -23.49 13.69
CA SER A 201 39.60 -22.02 13.69
C SER A 201 39.51 -21.34 12.32
N LEU A 202 38.29 -21.25 11.76
CA LEU A 202 38.00 -20.23 10.76
C LEU A 202 38.19 -18.85 11.40
N ASN A 203 39.11 -18.04 10.86
CA ASN A 203 39.29 -16.67 11.30
C ASN A 203 38.01 -15.86 11.00
N ASP A 204 37.74 -14.82 11.77
CA ASP A 204 36.56 -13.93 11.61
C ASP A 204 36.39 -13.38 10.17
N THR A 205 37.45 -13.42 9.36
CA THR A 205 37.54 -12.91 7.98
C THR A 205 37.34 -13.95 6.86
N ASP A 206 37.25 -15.24 7.15
CA ASP A 206 37.15 -16.25 6.09
C ASP A 206 35.74 -16.30 5.48
N ILE A 207 35.69 -16.28 4.14
CA ILE A 207 34.46 -16.43 3.35
C ILE A 207 33.99 -17.87 3.50
N PHE A 208 32.84 -18.05 4.12
CA PHE A 208 32.29 -19.35 4.43
C PHE A 208 31.57 -19.94 3.21
N VAL A 209 32.06 -21.07 2.67
CA VAL A 209 31.50 -21.73 1.48
C VAL A 209 30.67 -22.95 1.91
N ILE A 210 29.44 -23.04 1.40
CA ILE A 210 28.55 -24.20 1.61
C ILE A 210 29.19 -25.45 0.96
N PRO A 211 29.21 -26.63 1.61
CA PRO A 211 29.79 -27.84 1.03
C PRO A 211 29.18 -28.17 -0.33
N LYS A 212 30.03 -28.53 -1.32
CA LYS A 212 29.67 -28.67 -2.75
C LYS A 212 28.55 -29.68 -3.06
N ASN A 213 28.20 -30.56 -2.13
CA ASN A 213 27.21 -31.63 -2.34
C ASN A 213 25.92 -31.46 -1.51
N ILE A 214 25.76 -30.37 -0.75
CA ILE A 214 24.54 -30.12 0.03
C ILE A 214 23.78 -28.95 -0.62
N PRO A 215 22.56 -29.21 -1.14
CA PRO A 215 21.68 -28.14 -1.64
C PRO A 215 21.48 -27.04 -0.60
N GLU A 216 21.67 -25.78 -0.99
CA GLU A 216 21.53 -24.64 -0.08
C GLU A 216 20.13 -24.61 0.58
N ILE A 217 19.09 -25.00 -0.16
CA ILE A 217 17.70 -25.06 0.32
C ILE A 217 17.56 -25.93 1.59
N ILE A 218 18.28 -27.06 1.68
CA ILE A 218 18.25 -27.96 2.85
C ILE A 218 18.94 -27.31 4.04
N VAL A 219 20.10 -26.66 3.82
CA VAL A 219 20.84 -25.94 4.87
C VAL A 219 19.96 -24.87 5.48
N ARG A 220 19.30 -24.06 4.62
CA ARG A 220 18.39 -23.00 5.05
C ARG A 220 17.19 -23.57 5.81
N GLN A 221 16.62 -24.68 5.36
CA GLN A 221 15.46 -25.30 6.02
C GLN A 221 15.81 -25.77 7.44
N ARG A 222 16.98 -26.39 7.62
CA ARG A 222 17.45 -26.81 8.93
C ARG A 222 17.87 -25.64 9.83
N GLN A 223 18.40 -24.55 9.27
CA GLN A 223 18.68 -23.33 10.02
C GLN A 223 17.41 -22.76 10.67
N VAL A 224 16.28 -22.74 9.95
CA VAL A 224 15.00 -22.31 10.52
C VAL A 224 14.60 -23.22 11.68
N SER A 225 14.63 -24.55 11.48
CA SER A 225 14.22 -25.51 12.49
C SER A 225 15.07 -25.40 13.77
N TYR A 226 16.40 -25.34 13.62
CA TYR A 226 17.34 -25.25 14.73
C TYR A 226 17.20 -23.93 15.50
N LEU A 227 17.15 -22.78 14.80
CA LEU A 227 16.97 -21.48 15.44
C LEU A 227 15.60 -21.36 16.11
N PHE A 228 14.55 -21.88 15.48
CA PHE A 228 13.22 -21.88 16.05
C PHE A 228 13.16 -22.68 17.36
N ASN A 229 13.76 -23.88 17.37
CA ASN A 229 13.80 -24.72 18.58
C ASN A 229 14.55 -24.02 19.73
N ILE A 230 15.70 -23.39 19.45
CA ILE A 230 16.48 -22.66 20.46
C ILE A 230 15.72 -21.44 21.00
N ILE A 231 15.08 -20.65 20.12
CA ILE A 231 14.27 -19.51 20.55
C ILE A 231 13.09 -19.99 21.41
N LEU A 232 12.47 -21.10 21.03
CA LEU A 232 11.37 -21.70 21.78
C LEU A 232 11.83 -22.15 23.18
N LEU A 233 12.97 -22.85 23.28
CA LEU A 233 13.54 -23.28 24.56
C LEU A 233 13.83 -22.08 25.49
N LYS A 234 14.44 -21.01 24.97
CA LYS A 234 14.69 -19.79 25.75
C LYS A 234 13.41 -19.05 26.18
N LEU A 235 12.37 -19.10 25.34
CA LEU A 235 11.08 -18.52 25.69
C LEU A 235 10.41 -19.32 26.82
N ILE A 236 10.52 -20.65 26.78
CA ILE A 236 10.03 -21.54 27.83
C ILE A 236 10.76 -21.25 29.14
N GLU A 237 12.09 -21.14 29.12
CA GLU A 237 12.88 -20.79 30.30
C GLU A 237 12.46 -19.43 30.90
N ALA A 238 12.26 -18.40 30.06
CA ALA A 238 11.79 -17.09 30.51
C ALA A 238 10.39 -17.16 31.14
N PHE A 239 9.52 -18.02 30.59
CA PHE A 239 8.18 -18.23 31.12
C PHE A 239 8.20 -18.99 32.45
N GLU A 240 9.06 -19.99 32.60
CA GLU A 240 9.27 -20.71 33.87
C GLU A 240 9.75 -19.77 34.97
N LEU A 241 10.72 -18.90 34.68
CA LEU A 241 11.19 -17.88 35.63
C LEU A 241 10.07 -16.93 36.06
N PHE A 242 9.20 -16.55 35.12
CA PHE A 242 8.02 -15.72 35.43
C PHE A 242 7.04 -16.46 36.34
N MET A 243 6.69 -17.72 36.03
CA MET A 243 5.79 -18.53 36.86
C MET A 243 6.34 -18.75 38.26
N ILE A 244 7.65 -19.03 38.40
CA ILE A 244 8.30 -19.22 39.70
C ILE A 244 8.23 -17.91 40.52
N SER A 245 8.48 -16.77 39.90
CA SER A 245 8.34 -15.46 40.56
C SER A 245 6.91 -15.20 41.02
N ASP A 246 5.91 -15.52 40.20
CA ASP A 246 4.51 -15.31 40.55
C ASP A 246 4.04 -16.24 41.68
N LEU A 247 4.45 -17.52 41.64
CA LEU A 247 4.23 -18.48 42.72
C LEU A 247 4.87 -18.00 44.03
N ARG A 248 6.11 -17.50 43.99
CA ARG A 248 6.77 -16.93 45.16
C ARG A 248 5.98 -15.76 45.74
N LYS A 249 5.49 -14.84 44.90
CA LYS A 249 4.65 -13.72 45.36
C LYS A 249 3.33 -14.20 45.98
N SER A 250 2.72 -15.22 45.39
CA SER A 250 1.49 -15.84 45.92
C SER A 250 1.73 -16.47 47.29
N ILE A 251 2.80 -17.23 47.47
CA ILE A 251 3.18 -17.86 48.75
C ILE A 251 3.38 -16.79 49.83
N VAL A 252 4.08 -15.70 49.53
CA VAL A 252 4.27 -14.59 50.49
C VAL A 252 2.93 -13.99 50.90
N ARG A 253 2.05 -13.67 49.94
CA ARG A 253 0.71 -13.14 50.24
C ARG A 253 -0.13 -14.08 51.12
N GLN A 254 -0.11 -15.38 50.82
CA GLN A 254 -0.82 -16.38 51.62
C GLN A 254 -0.24 -16.51 53.03
N THR A 255 1.09 -16.45 53.15
CA THR A 255 1.77 -16.48 54.46
C THR A 255 1.37 -15.25 55.29
N ASP A 256 1.34 -14.07 54.69
CA ASP A 256 0.90 -12.83 55.35
C ASP A 256 -0.57 -12.90 55.79
N LEU A 257 -1.44 -13.50 54.98
CA LEU A 257 -2.85 -13.71 55.33
C LEU A 257 -3.00 -14.67 56.53
N VAL A 258 -2.25 -15.78 56.55
CA VAL A 258 -2.23 -16.71 57.70
C VAL A 258 -1.75 -16.04 58.98
N ILE A 259 -0.71 -15.20 58.89
CA ILE A 259 -0.22 -14.44 60.06
C ILE A 259 -1.27 -13.46 60.56
N LYS A 260 -1.97 -12.75 59.65
CA LYS A 260 -3.04 -11.82 60.01
C LYS A 260 -4.21 -12.53 60.70
N GLU A 261 -4.66 -13.65 60.16
CA GLU A 261 -5.77 -14.42 60.74
C GLU A 261 -5.37 -15.06 62.08
N ARG A 262 -4.13 -15.52 62.22
CA ARG A 262 -3.63 -16.04 63.50
C ARG A 262 -3.61 -14.98 64.60
N ASN A 263 -3.36 -13.73 64.25
CA ASN A 263 -3.27 -12.61 65.19
C ASN A 263 -4.62 -11.90 65.41
N ARG A 264 -5.72 -12.46 64.90
CA ARG A 264 -7.05 -11.86 65.01
C ARG A 264 -7.63 -12.11 66.40
N GLU A 265 -7.99 -11.03 67.09
CA GLU A 265 -8.62 -11.09 68.44
C GLU A 265 -10.14 -11.31 68.38
N GLU A 266 -10.75 -11.08 67.22
CA GLU A 266 -12.18 -11.32 67.01
C GLU A 266 -12.45 -12.83 66.93
N GLY A 267 -13.31 -13.37 67.81
CA GLY A 267 -13.76 -14.76 67.81
C GLY A 267 -14.64 -15.15 66.61
N ASN A 268 -14.41 -14.60 65.43
CA ASN A 268 -15.10 -14.93 64.19
C ASN A 268 -14.38 -16.07 63.47
N LEU A 269 -15.08 -16.76 62.56
CA LEU A 269 -14.50 -17.86 61.79
C LEU A 269 -13.46 -17.32 60.77
N PRO A 270 -12.29 -17.97 60.58
CA PRO A 270 -11.22 -17.49 59.69
C PRO A 270 -11.54 -17.78 58.22
N ILE A 271 -12.57 -17.12 57.69
CA ILE A 271 -13.12 -17.34 56.34
C ILE A 271 -12.20 -16.74 55.26
N ASP A 272 -11.37 -15.75 55.60
CA ASP A 272 -10.51 -15.04 54.66
C ASP A 272 -9.37 -15.92 54.10
N LEU A 273 -8.95 -16.98 54.80
CA LEU A 273 -7.99 -17.98 54.28
C LEU A 273 -8.58 -18.85 53.16
N TRP A 274 -9.90 -19.01 53.18
CA TRP A 274 -10.64 -19.87 52.24
C TRP A 274 -11.31 -19.05 51.13
N LYS A 275 -11.21 -17.73 51.20
CA LYS A 275 -11.81 -16.81 50.25
C LYS A 275 -11.05 -16.83 48.92
N ARG A 276 -11.78 -16.96 47.82
CA ARG A 276 -11.19 -16.80 46.49
C ARG A 276 -10.80 -15.33 46.27
N PRO A 277 -9.64 -15.02 45.68
CA PRO A 277 -9.20 -13.64 45.40
C PRO A 277 -10.21 -12.81 44.58
N ALA A 278 -11.10 -13.47 43.83
CA ALA A 278 -12.15 -12.84 43.05
C ALA A 278 -13.33 -12.31 43.88
N MET A 279 -13.51 -12.77 45.12
CA MET A 279 -14.58 -12.29 46.01
C MET A 279 -14.07 -11.10 46.83
N LYS A 280 -14.63 -9.91 46.58
CA LYS A 280 -14.31 -8.69 47.33
C LYS A 280 -15.12 -8.55 48.62
N GLU A 281 -16.32 -9.13 48.68
CA GLU A 281 -17.22 -9.00 49.82
C GLU A 281 -16.78 -9.87 51.00
N THR A 282 -16.64 -9.28 52.18
CA THR A 282 -16.21 -9.99 53.40
C THR A 282 -17.43 -10.52 54.14
N LEU A 283 -17.51 -11.85 54.27
CA LEU A 283 -18.50 -12.50 55.12
C LEU A 283 -17.84 -12.80 56.47
N SER A 284 -18.37 -12.23 57.54
CA SER A 284 -17.92 -12.51 58.90
C SER A 284 -18.99 -13.32 59.63
N VAL A 285 -18.73 -14.60 59.84
CA VAL A 285 -19.60 -15.47 60.65
C VAL A 285 -19.01 -15.54 62.05
N LYS A 286 -19.81 -15.19 63.08
CA LYS A 286 -19.39 -15.31 64.47
C LYS A 286 -19.20 -16.79 64.82
N ARG A 287 -18.18 -17.12 65.62
CA ARG A 287 -18.05 -18.49 66.16
C ARG A 287 -19.19 -18.73 67.17
N PRO A 288 -19.99 -19.80 67.02
CA PRO A 288 -21.01 -20.11 68.00
C PRO A 288 -20.38 -20.44 69.36
N ALA A 289 -20.76 -19.71 70.40
CA ALA A 289 -20.32 -19.95 71.79
C ALA A 289 -21.16 -21.04 72.49
N LEU A 290 -21.85 -21.91 71.74
CA LEU A 290 -22.82 -22.89 72.25
C LEU A 290 -22.23 -23.82 73.32
N ALA A 291 -20.97 -24.25 73.14
CA ALA A 291 -20.27 -25.08 74.10
C ALA A 291 -19.90 -24.32 75.39
N GLU A 292 -19.52 -23.05 75.25
CA GLU A 292 -19.17 -22.18 76.39
C GLU A 292 -20.43 -21.77 77.16
N GLU A 293 -21.52 -21.50 76.46
CA GLU A 293 -22.83 -21.20 77.06
C GLU A 293 -23.41 -22.43 77.78
N PHE A 294 -23.30 -23.62 77.18
CA PHE A 294 -23.67 -24.87 77.84
C PHE A 294 -22.83 -25.14 79.10
N LEU A 295 -21.52 -24.95 79.03
CA LEU A 295 -20.63 -25.12 80.19
C LEU A 295 -20.94 -24.11 81.29
N ASN A 296 -21.16 -22.84 80.95
CA ASN A 296 -21.52 -21.80 81.91
C ASN A 296 -22.87 -22.09 82.58
N GLN A 297 -23.86 -22.56 81.82
CA GLN A 297 -25.16 -22.97 82.36
C GLN A 297 -25.06 -24.23 83.23
N LEU A 298 -24.18 -25.17 82.88
CA LEU A 298 -23.95 -26.39 83.66
C LEU A 298 -23.23 -26.08 84.98
N ILE A 299 -22.27 -25.17 84.95
CA ILE A 299 -21.56 -24.68 86.13
C ILE A 299 -22.53 -23.90 87.04
N SER A 300 -23.36 -23.00 86.49
CA SER A 300 -24.27 -22.15 87.27
C SER A 300 -25.42 -22.92 87.95
N HIS A 301 -25.83 -24.07 87.39
CA HIS A 301 -26.91 -24.90 87.93
C HIS A 301 -26.42 -26.17 88.66
N SER A 302 -25.10 -26.32 88.83
CA SER A 302 -24.51 -27.41 89.61
C SER A 302 -24.46 -27.06 91.10
N ILE A 303 -24.88 -28.00 91.95
CA ILE A 303 -24.75 -27.86 93.40
C ILE A 303 -23.46 -28.55 93.81
N HIS A 304 -22.49 -27.79 94.33
CA HIS A 304 -21.23 -28.32 94.84
C HIS A 304 -21.41 -28.78 96.30
N ASN A 305 -21.09 -30.03 96.57
CA ASN A 305 -21.14 -30.58 97.92
C ASN A 305 -19.71 -30.66 98.48
N GLU A 306 -19.34 -29.70 99.34
CA GLU A 306 -17.94 -29.47 99.79
C GLU A 306 -17.31 -30.66 100.53
N GLU A 307 -18.11 -31.57 101.09
CA GLU A 307 -17.63 -32.74 101.84
C GLU A 307 -17.27 -33.96 100.96
N SER A 308 -17.77 -34.02 99.72
CA SER A 308 -17.60 -35.20 98.84
C SER A 308 -16.91 -34.90 97.51
N GLY A 309 -16.72 -33.63 97.16
CA GLY A 309 -16.10 -33.22 95.88
C GLY A 309 -16.91 -33.60 94.64
N ILE A 310 -18.20 -33.95 94.80
CA ILE A 310 -19.08 -34.38 93.72
C ILE A 310 -20.06 -33.25 93.41
N TYR A 311 -20.16 -32.88 92.13
CA TYR A 311 -21.18 -31.98 91.62
C TYR A 311 -22.46 -32.76 91.32
N THR A 312 -23.59 -32.36 91.91
CA THR A 312 -24.90 -32.96 91.63
C THR A 312 -25.77 -32.00 90.85
N ILE A 313 -26.38 -32.48 89.75
CA ILE A 313 -27.31 -31.73 88.91
C ILE A 313 -28.66 -32.43 88.96
N THR A 314 -29.73 -31.69 89.29
CA THR A 314 -31.08 -32.24 89.29
C THR A 314 -31.59 -32.47 87.87
N LYS A 315 -32.48 -33.44 87.69
CA LYS A 315 -33.07 -33.76 86.37
C LYS A 315 -33.81 -32.56 85.76
N GLU A 316 -34.44 -31.74 86.59
CA GLU A 316 -35.17 -30.54 86.16
C GLU A 316 -34.21 -29.45 85.65
N ASN A 317 -33.12 -29.19 86.38
CA ASN A 317 -32.09 -28.24 85.95
C ASN A 317 -31.40 -28.70 84.66
N PHE A 318 -31.11 -30.00 84.52
CA PHE A 318 -30.52 -30.55 83.30
C PHE A 318 -31.45 -30.39 82.09
N ASN A 319 -32.74 -30.69 82.24
CA ASN A 319 -33.72 -30.50 81.16
C ASN A 319 -33.85 -29.03 80.74
N LEU A 320 -33.79 -28.10 81.69
CA LEU A 320 -33.81 -26.66 81.41
C LEU A 320 -32.56 -26.21 80.63
N ILE A 321 -31.38 -26.70 81.00
CA ILE A 321 -30.14 -26.44 80.25
C ILE A 321 -30.25 -26.98 78.82
N VAL A 322 -30.72 -28.22 78.64
CA VAL A 322 -30.88 -28.82 77.30
C VAL A 322 -31.89 -28.05 76.45
N GLN A 323 -33.00 -27.59 77.03
CA GLN A 323 -33.97 -26.74 76.34
C GLN A 323 -33.36 -25.39 75.93
N ASN A 324 -32.60 -24.75 76.82
CA ASN A 324 -31.93 -23.49 76.52
C ASN A 324 -30.89 -23.65 75.40
N VAL A 325 -30.09 -24.72 75.44
CA VAL A 325 -29.16 -25.03 74.34
C VAL A 325 -29.89 -25.27 73.02
N ALA A 326 -31.02 -26.01 73.03
CA ALA A 326 -31.80 -26.22 71.82
C ALA A 326 -32.35 -24.90 71.25
N ILE A 327 -32.80 -23.98 72.10
CA ILE A 327 -33.24 -22.63 71.69
C ILE A 327 -32.06 -21.83 71.13
N SER A 328 -30.90 -21.83 71.79
CA SER A 328 -29.69 -21.14 71.31
C SER A 328 -29.20 -21.70 69.97
N VAL A 329 -29.27 -23.02 69.76
CA VAL A 329 -28.95 -23.67 68.48
C VAL A 329 -29.89 -23.17 67.38
N MET A 330 -31.21 -23.21 67.60
CA MET A 330 -32.19 -22.75 66.62
C MET A 330 -32.04 -21.26 66.30
N HIS A 331 -31.74 -20.43 67.31
CA HIS A 331 -31.48 -19.01 67.11
C HIS A 331 -30.23 -18.77 66.26
N ASN A 332 -29.13 -19.45 66.57
CA ASN A 332 -27.88 -19.35 65.83
C ASN A 332 -28.02 -19.85 64.37
N GLU A 333 -28.78 -20.93 64.13
CA GLU A 333 -29.07 -21.42 62.77
C GLU A 333 -29.87 -20.39 61.96
N LYS A 334 -30.89 -19.79 62.58
CA LYS A 334 -31.68 -18.73 61.96
C LYS A 334 -30.83 -17.51 61.62
N GLU A 335 -30.05 -17.00 62.58
CA GLU A 335 -29.16 -15.87 62.34
C GLU A 335 -28.17 -16.21 61.22
N THR A 336 -27.54 -17.38 61.24
CA THR A 336 -26.60 -17.81 60.22
C THR A 336 -27.24 -17.86 58.83
N PHE A 337 -28.47 -18.38 58.72
CA PHE A 337 -29.23 -18.38 57.47
C PHE A 337 -29.51 -16.96 56.96
N GLU A 338 -29.93 -16.04 57.83
CA GLU A 338 -30.18 -14.64 57.48
C GLU A 338 -28.90 -13.93 56.98
N HIS A 339 -27.76 -14.18 57.63
CA HIS A 339 -26.47 -13.63 57.19
C HIS A 339 -26.07 -14.16 55.80
N TYR A 340 -26.24 -15.46 55.53
CA TYR A 340 -25.98 -16.02 54.20
C TYR A 340 -26.94 -15.48 53.15
N SER A 341 -28.24 -15.38 53.46
CA SER A 341 -29.24 -14.85 52.54
C SER A 341 -28.92 -13.42 52.13
N MET A 342 -28.62 -12.56 53.11
CA MET A 342 -28.23 -11.17 52.87
C MET A 342 -26.93 -11.07 52.06
N TYR A 343 -25.95 -11.93 52.33
CA TYR A 343 -24.69 -11.99 51.56
C TYR A 343 -24.96 -12.34 50.09
N TYR A 344 -25.72 -13.39 49.81
CA TYR A 344 -26.01 -13.80 48.44
C TYR A 344 -26.85 -12.78 47.68
N GLU A 345 -27.79 -12.11 48.34
CA GLU A 345 -28.53 -11.01 47.73
C GLU A 345 -27.63 -9.83 47.36
N ASN A 346 -26.73 -9.43 48.26
CA ASN A 346 -25.80 -8.34 48.01
C ASN A 346 -24.82 -8.68 46.88
N LEU A 347 -24.29 -9.91 46.87
CA LEU A 347 -23.44 -10.41 45.81
C LEU A 347 -24.18 -10.37 44.46
N LEU A 348 -25.42 -10.85 44.41
CA LEU A 348 -26.22 -10.86 43.18
C LEU A 348 -26.48 -9.44 42.67
N LYS A 349 -26.87 -8.52 43.57
CA LYS A 349 -27.07 -7.11 43.24
C LYS A 349 -25.78 -6.49 42.69
N ASN A 350 -24.64 -6.72 43.34
CA ASN A 350 -23.35 -6.20 42.89
C ASN A 350 -22.95 -6.75 41.51
N GLN A 351 -23.08 -8.06 41.28
CA GLN A 351 -22.81 -8.67 39.97
C GLN A 351 -23.74 -8.10 38.88
N HIS A 352 -25.03 -7.90 39.19
CA HIS A 352 -25.96 -7.29 38.25
C HIS A 352 -25.57 -5.85 37.89
N HIS A 353 -25.17 -5.03 38.87
CA HIS A 353 -24.67 -3.67 38.61
C HIS A 353 -23.41 -3.68 37.74
N LEU A 354 -22.47 -4.59 38.01
CA LEU A 354 -21.24 -4.71 37.24
C LEU A 354 -21.52 -5.13 35.79
N MET A 355 -22.40 -6.12 35.59
CA MET A 355 -22.84 -6.55 34.25
C MET A 355 -23.49 -5.40 33.48
N TYR A 356 -24.39 -4.67 34.12
CA TYR A 356 -25.07 -3.54 33.50
C TYR A 356 -24.13 -2.38 33.14
N ALA A 357 -23.15 -2.10 34.01
CA ALA A 357 -22.11 -1.11 33.72
C ALA A 357 -21.25 -1.53 32.51
N ASN A 358 -20.83 -2.80 32.45
CA ASN A 358 -20.06 -3.34 31.32
C ASN A 358 -20.88 -3.33 30.02
N GLU A 359 -22.17 -3.66 30.07
CA GLU A 359 -23.05 -3.61 28.90
C GLU A 359 -23.17 -2.17 28.35
N ARG A 360 -23.30 -1.16 29.22
CA ARG A 360 -23.28 0.24 28.81
C ARG A 360 -21.94 0.65 28.21
N GLU A 361 -20.82 0.25 28.81
CA GLU A 361 -19.50 0.56 28.28
C GLU A 361 -19.30 -0.06 26.89
N ILE A 362 -19.72 -1.32 26.69
CA ILE A 362 -19.67 -1.98 25.39
C ILE A 362 -20.53 -1.23 24.37
N GLN A 363 -21.73 -0.77 24.76
CA GLN A 363 -22.59 -0.01 23.87
C GLN A 363 -21.96 1.33 23.48
N ASP A 364 -21.42 2.09 24.45
CA ASP A 364 -20.72 3.35 24.20
C ASP A 364 -19.52 3.16 23.26
N LEU A 365 -18.76 2.06 23.42
CA LEU A 365 -17.64 1.73 22.54
C LEU A 365 -18.09 1.38 21.13
N ARG A 366 -19.21 0.66 20.96
CA ARG A 366 -19.80 0.36 19.65
C ARG A 366 -20.27 1.62 18.95
N ASP A 367 -20.91 2.54 19.67
CA ASP A 367 -21.40 3.79 19.11
C ASP A 367 -20.23 4.69 18.67
N LYS A 368 -19.16 4.76 19.48
CA LYS A 368 -17.91 5.45 19.11
C LYS A 368 -17.24 4.83 17.88
N LEU A 369 -17.21 3.50 17.78
CA LEU A 369 -16.65 2.81 16.61
C LEU A 369 -17.45 3.14 15.36
N HIS A 370 -18.78 3.04 15.41
CA HIS A 370 -19.65 3.38 14.28
C HIS A 370 -19.48 4.84 13.85
N GLN A 371 -19.35 5.77 14.79
CA GLN A 371 -19.08 7.16 14.48
C GLN A 371 -17.71 7.33 13.78
N LYS A 372 -16.67 6.66 14.27
CA LYS A 372 -15.33 6.70 13.66
C LYS A 372 -15.30 6.09 12.27
N ASP A 373 -16.04 5.02 12.03
CA ASP A 373 -16.18 4.42 10.70
C ASP A 373 -16.86 5.37 9.72
N LEU A 374 -17.90 6.11 10.16
CA LEU A 374 -18.57 7.11 9.34
C LEU A 374 -17.67 8.33 9.04
N GLU A 375 -16.94 8.82 10.04
CA GLU A 375 -15.94 9.90 9.86
C GLU A 375 -14.83 9.46 8.89
N THR A 376 -14.34 8.23 9.03
CA THR A 376 -13.31 7.68 8.13
C THR A 376 -13.85 7.49 6.72
N GLY A 377 -15.08 7.00 6.57
CA GLY A 377 -15.73 6.85 5.27
C GLY A 377 -15.89 8.19 4.53
N THR A 378 -16.35 9.22 5.23
CA THR A 378 -16.50 10.57 4.65
C THR A 378 -15.15 11.20 4.29
N THR A 379 -14.16 11.13 5.18
CA THR A 379 -12.81 11.67 4.90
C THR A 379 -12.13 10.98 3.72
N VAL A 380 -12.23 9.65 3.60
CA VAL A 380 -11.72 8.90 2.44
C VAL A 380 -12.44 9.32 1.16
N GLN A 381 -13.76 9.52 1.19
CA GLN A 381 -14.49 10.02 0.02
C GLN A 381 -14.05 11.42 -0.41
N PHE A 382 -13.82 12.35 0.54
CA PHE A 382 -13.29 13.67 0.23
C PHE A 382 -11.89 13.61 -0.39
N GLN A 383 -10.98 12.81 0.18
CA GLN A 383 -9.62 12.64 -0.35
C GLN A 383 -9.62 12.02 -1.75
N MET A 384 -10.45 11.00 -1.99
CA MET A 384 -10.59 10.42 -3.33
C MET A 384 -11.17 11.43 -4.32
N SER A 385 -12.16 12.22 -3.90
CA SER A 385 -12.74 13.26 -4.75
C SER A 385 -11.73 14.33 -5.13
N GLU A 386 -10.88 14.76 -4.18
CA GLU A 386 -9.80 15.72 -4.42
C GLU A 386 -8.77 15.16 -5.41
N GLN A 387 -8.28 13.94 -5.19
CA GLN A 387 -7.34 13.29 -6.11
C GLN A 387 -7.90 13.10 -7.53
N VAL A 388 -9.18 12.72 -7.64
CA VAL A 388 -9.84 12.59 -8.95
C VAL A 388 -9.96 13.95 -9.64
N HIS A 389 -10.26 15.00 -8.89
CA HIS A 389 -10.32 16.36 -9.43
C HIS A 389 -8.95 16.81 -9.96
N ASP A 390 -7.87 16.59 -9.19
CA ASP A 390 -6.50 16.93 -9.60
C ASP A 390 -6.08 16.19 -10.87
N LEU A 391 -6.33 14.88 -10.93
CA LEU A 391 -6.05 14.09 -12.14
C LEU A 391 -6.86 14.57 -13.34
N LEU A 392 -8.10 15.02 -13.13
CA LEU A 392 -8.94 15.54 -14.21
C LEU A 392 -8.40 16.89 -14.73
N LEU A 393 -7.89 17.75 -13.84
CA LEU A 393 -7.20 18.98 -14.21
C LEU A 393 -5.92 18.69 -15.00
N GLU A 394 -5.10 17.73 -14.55
CA GLU A 394 -3.89 17.32 -15.26
C GLU A 394 -4.20 16.75 -16.64
N VAL A 395 -5.17 15.83 -16.74
CA VAL A 395 -5.63 15.28 -18.03
C VAL A 395 -6.13 16.39 -18.95
N THR A 396 -6.84 17.39 -18.42
CA THR A 396 -7.33 18.52 -19.20
C THR A 396 -6.17 19.39 -19.71
N ALA A 397 -5.18 19.67 -18.86
CA ALA A 397 -3.97 20.39 -19.24
C ALA A 397 -3.15 19.64 -20.31
N LEU A 398 -3.00 18.33 -20.15
CA LEU A 398 -2.30 17.46 -21.11
C LEU A 398 -3.04 17.41 -22.46
N ARG A 399 -4.37 17.32 -22.45
CA ARG A 399 -5.19 17.40 -23.68
C ARG A 399 -5.01 18.74 -24.39
N ALA A 400 -5.01 19.86 -23.67
CA ALA A 400 -4.73 21.17 -24.25
C ALA A 400 -3.32 21.23 -24.86
N ARG A 401 -2.33 20.67 -24.17
CA ARG A 401 -0.95 20.63 -24.68
C ARG A 401 -0.79 19.78 -25.93
N ILE A 402 -1.49 18.65 -26.02
CA ILE A 402 -1.52 17.81 -27.24
C ILE A 402 -2.10 18.60 -28.40
N LEU A 403 -3.24 19.29 -28.20
CA LEU A 403 -3.85 20.12 -29.25
C LEU A 403 -2.92 21.23 -29.75
N GLU A 404 -2.22 21.92 -28.84
CA GLU A 404 -1.20 22.92 -29.22
C GLU A 404 -0.06 22.31 -30.05
N LEU A 405 0.39 21.11 -29.69
CA LEU A 405 1.46 20.41 -30.43
C LEU A 405 0.99 19.94 -31.80
N GLU A 406 -0.24 19.45 -31.91
CA GLU A 406 -0.84 19.07 -33.19
C GLU A 406 -1.00 20.28 -34.14
N GLU A 407 -1.39 21.43 -33.61
CA GLU A 407 -1.48 22.67 -34.39
C GLU A 407 -0.09 23.13 -34.88
N LYS A 408 0.91 23.13 -34.00
CA LYS A 408 2.30 23.44 -34.37
C LYS A 408 2.82 22.45 -35.42
N HIS A 409 2.52 21.16 -35.27
CA HIS A 409 2.90 20.15 -36.25
C HIS A 409 2.29 20.47 -37.62
N LYS A 410 0.98 20.69 -37.71
CA LYS A 410 0.29 21.07 -38.96
C LYS A 410 0.89 22.34 -39.57
N GLU A 411 1.23 23.34 -38.77
CA GLU A 411 1.86 24.57 -39.25
C GLU A 411 3.24 24.29 -39.86
N THR A 412 4.07 23.49 -39.18
CA THR A 412 5.40 23.12 -39.71
C THR A 412 5.30 22.27 -40.97
N GLU A 413 4.37 21.33 -41.02
CA GLU A 413 4.12 20.50 -42.20
C GLU A 413 3.67 21.35 -43.39
N ALA A 414 2.75 22.30 -43.19
CA ALA A 414 2.32 23.24 -44.22
C ALA A 414 3.50 24.11 -44.73
N LYS A 415 4.40 24.55 -43.83
CA LYS A 415 5.62 25.28 -44.20
C LYS A 415 6.55 24.42 -45.06
N VAL A 416 6.75 23.15 -44.70
CA VAL A 416 7.57 22.20 -45.48
C VAL A 416 6.95 21.94 -46.85
N GLN A 417 5.66 21.63 -46.91
CA GLN A 417 4.95 21.41 -48.18
C GLN A 417 5.04 22.63 -49.09
N LYS A 418 4.89 23.85 -48.56
CA LYS A 418 5.03 25.10 -49.32
C LYS A 418 6.46 25.28 -49.83
N ARG A 419 7.48 24.96 -49.03
CA ARG A 419 8.89 25.01 -49.43
C ARG A 419 9.16 24.05 -50.59
N VAL A 420 8.75 22.80 -50.47
CA VAL A 420 8.91 21.78 -51.52
C VAL A 420 8.19 22.18 -52.80
N ARG A 421 6.94 22.66 -52.71
CA ARG A 421 6.19 23.16 -53.90
C ARG A 421 6.92 24.33 -54.58
N LYS A 422 7.52 25.23 -53.80
CA LYS A 422 8.30 26.35 -54.33
C LYS A 422 9.56 25.85 -55.05
N GLU A 423 10.35 25.00 -54.41
CA GLU A 423 11.57 24.42 -54.98
C GLU A 423 11.30 23.62 -56.26
N LEU A 424 10.21 22.85 -56.28
CA LEU A 424 9.74 22.12 -57.47
C LEU A 424 9.36 23.11 -58.58
N SER A 425 8.57 24.15 -58.27
CA SER A 425 8.15 25.16 -59.25
C SER A 425 9.34 25.92 -59.84
N ASP A 426 10.32 26.26 -59.00
CA ASP A 426 11.55 26.93 -59.42
C ASP A 426 12.39 26.01 -60.32
N SER A 427 12.48 24.72 -59.98
CA SER A 427 13.19 23.72 -60.79
C SER A 427 12.50 23.46 -62.14
N ILE A 428 11.17 23.34 -62.15
CA ILE A 428 10.37 23.21 -63.37
C ILE A 428 10.55 24.45 -64.26
N ARG A 429 10.54 25.66 -63.68
CA ARG A 429 10.77 26.89 -64.42
C ARG A 429 12.17 26.94 -65.04
N LYS A 430 13.20 26.51 -64.30
CA LYS A 430 14.56 26.38 -64.82
C LYS A 430 14.63 25.38 -65.96
N LEU A 431 13.99 24.21 -65.82
CA LEU A 431 13.94 23.18 -66.85
C LEU A 431 13.25 23.69 -68.12
N PHE A 432 12.10 24.35 -68.00
CA PHE A 432 11.45 25.00 -69.14
C PHE A 432 12.35 26.07 -69.78
N GLY A 433 13.02 26.90 -68.98
CA GLY A 433 13.98 27.89 -69.49
C GLY A 433 15.08 27.25 -70.34
N LEU A 434 15.71 26.19 -69.84
CA LEU A 434 16.73 25.43 -70.56
C LEU A 434 16.17 24.75 -71.81
N SER A 435 14.97 24.17 -71.75
CA SER A 435 14.31 23.56 -72.90
C SER A 435 13.98 24.58 -74.00
N PHE A 436 13.53 25.79 -73.63
CA PHE A 436 13.30 26.87 -74.58
C PHE A 436 14.61 27.36 -75.20
N GLU A 437 15.68 27.52 -74.42
CA GLU A 437 16.99 27.90 -74.94
C GLU A 437 17.52 26.84 -75.93
N GLN A 438 17.43 25.56 -75.57
CA GLN A 438 17.80 24.46 -76.47
C GLN A 438 16.97 24.47 -77.76
N LYS A 439 15.66 24.69 -77.65
CA LYS A 439 14.77 24.77 -78.81
C LYS A 439 15.14 25.95 -79.72
N SER A 440 15.46 27.11 -79.14
CA SER A 440 15.94 28.28 -79.88
C SER A 440 17.21 27.96 -80.67
N ARG A 441 18.20 27.32 -80.02
CA ARG A 441 19.44 26.89 -80.70
C ARG A 441 19.16 25.91 -81.84
N ILE A 442 18.28 24.93 -81.64
CA ILE A 442 17.88 23.99 -82.70
C ILE A 442 17.21 24.71 -83.87
N ASP A 443 16.33 25.68 -83.59
CA ASP A 443 15.66 26.46 -84.63
C ASP A 443 16.63 27.36 -85.39
N GLU A 444 17.62 27.96 -84.71
CA GLU A 444 18.74 28.66 -85.36
C GLU A 444 19.53 27.74 -86.28
N TYR A 445 19.95 26.56 -85.81
CA TYR A 445 20.64 25.58 -86.66
C TYR A 445 19.78 25.14 -87.85
N ARG A 446 18.47 24.92 -87.65
CA ARG A 446 17.54 24.56 -88.73
C ARG A 446 17.42 25.68 -89.76
N ASN A 447 17.36 26.93 -89.32
CA ASN A 447 17.28 28.11 -90.20
C ASN A 447 18.59 28.30 -90.96
N GLN A 448 19.73 28.17 -90.31
CA GLN A 448 21.06 28.20 -90.95
C GLN A 448 21.17 27.10 -92.01
N LEU A 449 20.80 25.87 -91.68
CA LEU A 449 20.82 24.75 -92.64
C LEU A 449 19.87 25.01 -93.81
N LYS A 450 18.66 25.51 -93.56
CA LYS A 450 17.71 25.88 -94.62
C LYS A 450 18.27 26.98 -95.52
N ALA A 451 18.93 27.99 -94.95
CA ALA A 451 19.57 29.06 -95.70
C ALA A 451 20.71 28.54 -96.59
N ILE A 452 21.61 27.72 -96.04
CA ILE A 452 22.71 27.09 -96.78
C ILE A 452 22.17 26.23 -97.93
N THR A 453 21.15 25.41 -97.67
CA THR A 453 20.54 24.56 -98.71
C THR A 453 19.87 25.39 -99.80
N LEU A 454 19.12 26.44 -99.45
CA LEU A 454 18.50 27.32 -100.44
C LEU A 454 19.54 28.09 -101.26
N GLN A 455 20.61 28.55 -100.63
CA GLN A 455 21.74 29.17 -101.32
C GLN A 455 22.38 28.19 -102.31
N ARG A 456 22.66 26.94 -101.88
CA ARG A 456 23.23 25.93 -102.77
C ARG A 456 22.31 25.57 -103.93
N ILE A 457 21.00 25.51 -103.70
CA ILE A 457 20.02 25.32 -104.78
C ILE A 457 20.04 26.51 -105.74
N ALA A 458 20.15 27.75 -105.24
CA ALA A 458 20.25 28.94 -106.08
C ALA A 458 21.54 28.93 -106.92
N GLU A 459 22.69 28.61 -106.31
CA GLU A 459 23.98 28.43 -106.99
C GLU A 459 23.88 27.35 -108.08
N ILE A 460 23.33 26.17 -107.78
CA ILE A 460 23.15 25.09 -108.77
C ILE A 460 22.18 25.52 -109.88
N LYS A 461 21.12 26.26 -109.56
CA LYS A 461 20.20 26.79 -110.57
C LYS A 461 20.87 27.82 -111.47
N GLU A 462 21.73 28.66 -110.93
CA GLU A 462 22.49 29.66 -111.68
C GLU A 462 23.60 29.00 -112.52
N GLU A 463 24.32 28.03 -111.98
CA GLU A 463 25.30 27.19 -112.69
C GLU A 463 24.64 26.39 -113.82
N ALA A 464 23.47 25.78 -113.55
CA ALA A 464 22.69 25.12 -114.58
C ALA A 464 22.15 26.10 -115.62
N SER A 465 21.68 27.29 -115.22
CA SER A 465 21.19 28.32 -116.16
C SER A 465 22.31 28.87 -117.04
N THR A 466 23.50 29.09 -116.49
CA THR A 466 24.68 29.56 -117.24
C THR A 466 25.20 28.48 -118.18
N GLU A 467 25.20 27.22 -117.76
CA GLU A 467 25.60 26.10 -118.63
C GLU A 467 24.52 25.81 -119.70
N MET A 468 23.23 25.96 -119.37
CA MET A 468 22.14 25.86 -120.34
C MET A 468 22.14 27.04 -121.32
N LEU A 469 22.55 28.25 -120.89
CA LEU A 469 22.84 29.38 -121.78
C LEU A 469 24.05 29.10 -122.68
N ARG A 470 25.14 28.52 -122.16
CA ARG A 470 26.29 28.07 -122.97
C ARG A 470 25.92 26.99 -123.98
N ILE A 471 25.04 26.05 -123.60
CA ILE A 471 24.49 25.05 -124.52
C ILE A 471 23.62 25.77 -125.55
N LYS A 472 22.73 26.69 -125.16
CA LYS A 472 21.89 27.49 -126.08
C LYS A 472 22.72 28.38 -127.03
N GLU A 473 23.89 28.88 -126.61
CA GLU A 473 24.85 29.61 -127.46
C GLU A 473 25.60 28.68 -128.43
N ARG A 474 25.92 27.44 -128.02
CA ARG A 474 26.54 26.41 -128.89
C ARG A 474 25.56 25.74 -129.85
N THR A 475 24.29 25.64 -129.45
CA THR A 475 23.20 25.09 -130.27
C THR A 475 22.30 26.24 -130.68
N ALA A 476 22.58 26.86 -131.84
CA ALA A 476 21.73 27.88 -132.44
C ALA A 476 20.39 27.28 -132.91
N VAL A 477 19.52 26.93 -131.95
CA VAL A 477 18.15 26.48 -132.18
C VAL A 477 17.23 27.49 -131.51
N GLY A 478 16.62 28.35 -132.33
CA GLY A 478 15.57 29.27 -131.88
C GLY A 478 14.26 28.53 -131.70
N THR A 479 13.78 28.42 -130.46
CA THR A 479 12.42 27.95 -130.15
C THR A 479 11.72 28.94 -129.22
N SER A 480 10.96 29.85 -129.83
CA SER A 480 10.19 30.92 -129.16
C SER A 480 9.10 30.43 -128.20
N ALA A 481 8.66 29.18 -128.31
CA ALA A 481 7.61 28.61 -127.46
C ALA A 481 8.13 28.10 -126.10
N GLU A 482 9.42 27.78 -126.01
CA GLU A 482 10.06 27.31 -124.77
C GLU A 482 10.26 28.50 -123.81
N ASP A 483 10.68 29.66 -124.33
CA ASP A 483 10.91 30.86 -123.54
C ASP A 483 9.59 31.39 -122.91
N GLU A 484 8.45 31.39 -123.62
CA GLU A 484 7.14 31.76 -123.05
C GLU A 484 6.71 30.85 -121.89
N LEU A 485 6.95 29.54 -121.98
CA LEU A 485 6.62 28.58 -120.91
C LEU A 485 7.51 28.77 -119.68
N THR A 486 8.79 29.10 -119.87
CA THR A 486 9.70 29.41 -118.76
C THR A 486 9.33 30.71 -118.06
N GLU A 487 8.91 31.73 -118.82
CA GLU A 487 8.48 33.02 -118.29
C GLU A 487 7.17 32.90 -117.49
N ARG A 488 6.22 32.09 -118.00
CA ARG A 488 4.96 31.79 -117.30
C ARG A 488 5.17 30.97 -116.03
N ASN A 489 6.08 30.00 -116.05
CA ASN A 489 6.47 29.25 -114.85
C ASN A 489 7.17 30.15 -113.82
N TYR A 490 8.01 31.09 -114.26
CA TYR A 490 8.65 32.07 -113.39
C TYR A 490 7.61 32.99 -112.72
N HIS A 491 6.62 33.47 -113.47
CA HIS A 491 5.52 34.28 -112.93
C HIS A 491 4.69 33.52 -111.89
N LEU A 492 4.28 32.28 -112.22
CA LEU A 492 3.55 31.41 -111.28
C LEU A 492 4.37 31.12 -110.02
N SER A 493 5.67 30.89 -110.15
CA SER A 493 6.55 30.66 -108.99
C SER A 493 6.66 31.91 -108.10
N LYS A 494 6.68 33.10 -108.71
CA LYS A 494 6.68 34.38 -107.99
C LYS A 494 5.37 34.61 -107.23
N GLU A 495 4.23 34.29 -107.86
CA GLU A 495 2.91 34.38 -107.24
C GLU A 495 2.71 33.37 -106.10
N ILE A 496 3.21 32.13 -106.26
CA ILE A 496 3.24 31.15 -105.17
C ILE A 496 4.09 31.66 -104.00
N THR A 497 5.20 32.34 -104.28
CA THR A 497 6.08 32.89 -103.24
C THR A 497 5.42 34.03 -102.46
N THR A 498 4.66 34.92 -103.13
CA THR A 498 3.91 36.00 -102.46
C THR A 498 2.77 35.46 -101.60
N LEU A 499 2.02 34.48 -102.09
CA LEU A 499 0.98 33.79 -101.30
C LEU A 499 1.58 33.09 -100.08
N HIS A 500 2.75 32.46 -100.23
CA HIS A 500 3.43 31.80 -99.11
C HIS A 500 3.87 32.80 -98.03
N GLN A 501 4.40 33.96 -98.44
CA GLN A 501 4.74 35.06 -97.50
C GLN A 501 3.51 35.60 -96.78
N HIS A 502 2.38 35.76 -97.48
CA HIS A 502 1.13 36.23 -96.87
C HIS A 502 0.59 35.23 -95.84
N ASN A 503 0.67 33.92 -96.14
CA ASN A 503 0.28 32.85 -95.21
C ASN A 503 1.17 32.85 -93.95
N ILE A 504 2.48 33.01 -94.10
CA ILE A 504 3.41 33.16 -92.97
C ILE A 504 3.03 34.35 -92.08
N SER A 505 2.69 35.50 -92.68
CA SER A 505 2.26 36.70 -91.95
C SER A 505 0.96 36.47 -91.15
N LEU A 506 -0.05 35.84 -91.76
CA LEU A 506 -1.30 35.47 -91.10
C LEU A 506 -1.06 34.52 -89.92
N GLN A 507 -0.17 33.54 -90.09
CA GLN A 507 0.15 32.59 -89.03
C GLN A 507 0.87 33.25 -87.84
N GLN A 508 1.74 34.23 -88.10
CA GLN A 508 2.35 35.05 -87.05
C GLN A 508 1.30 35.89 -86.30
N MET A 509 0.33 36.49 -87.01
CA MET A 509 -0.76 37.26 -86.39
C MET A 509 -1.64 36.36 -85.51
N MET A 510 -2.00 35.17 -85.98
CA MET A 510 -2.78 34.20 -85.21
C MET A 510 -2.06 33.78 -83.92
N ASN A 511 -0.75 33.56 -83.99
CA ASN A 511 0.06 33.22 -82.81
C ASN A 511 0.11 34.38 -81.81
N ARG A 512 0.24 35.63 -82.26
CA ARG A 512 0.18 36.81 -81.37
C ARG A 512 -1.17 36.90 -80.67
N LEU A 513 -2.26 36.64 -81.39
CA LEU A 513 -3.63 36.68 -80.85
C LEU A 513 -3.84 35.61 -79.77
N LYS A 514 -3.31 34.40 -79.96
CA LYS A 514 -3.31 33.33 -78.94
C LYS A 514 -2.54 33.71 -77.69
N VAL A 515 -1.34 34.29 -77.84
CA VAL A 515 -0.52 34.74 -76.70
C VAL A 515 -1.21 35.86 -75.93
N MET A 516 -1.83 36.82 -76.62
CA MET A 516 -2.62 37.88 -75.97
C MET A 516 -3.82 37.34 -75.19
N ALA A 517 -4.56 36.39 -75.75
CA ALA A 517 -5.69 35.76 -75.06
C ALA A 517 -5.24 35.03 -73.78
N GLN A 518 -4.14 34.27 -73.86
CA GLN A 518 -3.55 33.58 -72.70
C GLN A 518 -3.09 34.59 -71.62
N TRP A 519 -2.51 35.71 -72.04
CA TRP A 519 -2.06 36.77 -71.13
C TRP A 519 -3.22 37.46 -70.42
N GLN A 520 -4.31 37.79 -71.14
CA GLN A 520 -5.52 38.34 -70.55
C GLN A 520 -6.13 37.38 -69.51
N GLN A 521 -6.24 36.10 -69.86
CA GLN A 521 -6.78 35.08 -68.95
C GLN A 521 -5.92 34.94 -67.68
N THR A 522 -4.59 34.90 -67.83
CA THR A 522 -3.66 34.78 -66.69
C THR A 522 -3.69 36.04 -65.81
N THR A 523 -3.84 37.21 -66.41
CA THR A 523 -3.94 38.48 -65.67
C THR A 523 -5.22 38.53 -64.84
N LEU A 524 -6.38 38.16 -65.42
CA LEU A 524 -7.64 38.07 -64.68
C LEU A 524 -7.54 37.07 -63.51
N LYS A 525 -6.93 35.91 -63.76
CA LYS A 525 -6.72 34.90 -62.72
C LYS A 525 -5.90 35.45 -61.55
N CYS A 526 -4.81 36.16 -61.85
CA CYS A 526 -3.97 36.78 -60.83
C CYS A 526 -4.74 37.86 -60.02
N THR A 527 -5.59 38.66 -60.68
CA THR A 527 -6.43 39.64 -59.97
C THR A 527 -7.44 38.99 -59.03
N PHE A 528 -8.10 37.91 -59.46
CA PHE A 528 -9.04 37.18 -58.60
C PHE A 528 -8.33 36.48 -57.44
N GLU A 529 -7.18 35.85 -57.67
CA GLU A 529 -6.39 35.22 -56.59
C GLU A 529 -5.99 36.24 -55.52
N LYS A 530 -5.59 37.46 -55.91
CA LYS A 530 -5.30 38.54 -54.96
C LYS A 530 -6.53 38.97 -54.16
N GLN A 531 -7.67 39.17 -54.82
CA GLN A 531 -8.91 39.54 -54.14
C GLN A 531 -9.37 38.44 -53.17
N LEU A 532 -9.27 37.17 -53.58
CA LEU A 532 -9.60 36.02 -52.73
C LEU A 532 -8.72 35.99 -51.47
N GLY A 533 -7.41 36.23 -51.63
CA GLY A 533 -6.48 36.31 -50.51
C GLY A 533 -6.78 37.46 -49.54
N ILE A 534 -7.23 38.63 -50.02
CA ILE A 534 -7.64 39.75 -49.17
C ILE A 534 -8.88 39.37 -48.34
N VAL A 535 -9.90 38.81 -49.00
CA VAL A 535 -11.15 38.39 -48.33
C VAL A 535 -10.88 37.30 -47.30
N GLU A 536 -10.02 36.33 -47.62
CA GLU A 536 -9.66 35.25 -46.70
C GLU A 536 -8.88 35.75 -45.48
N ASN A 537 -7.96 36.70 -45.67
CA ASN A 537 -7.27 37.35 -44.56
C ASN A 537 -8.23 38.13 -43.66
N GLN A 538 -9.19 38.87 -44.23
CA GLN A 538 -10.22 39.57 -43.47
C GLN A 538 -11.11 38.60 -42.69
N ARG A 539 -11.51 37.46 -43.29
CA ARG A 539 -12.25 36.40 -42.60
C ARG A 539 -11.47 35.86 -41.40
N ASN A 540 -10.18 35.59 -41.58
CA ASN A 540 -9.32 35.08 -40.52
C ASN A 540 -9.17 36.10 -39.38
N GLN A 541 -8.96 37.39 -39.70
CA GLN A 541 -8.92 38.47 -38.71
C GLN A 541 -10.25 38.62 -37.96
N ASN A 542 -11.39 38.53 -38.66
CA ASN A 542 -12.70 38.57 -38.03
C ASN A 542 -12.91 37.39 -37.07
N LYS A 543 -12.47 36.18 -37.46
CA LYS A 543 -12.53 34.98 -36.59
C LYS A 543 -11.69 35.16 -35.32
N THR A 544 -10.49 35.75 -35.43
CA THR A 544 -9.66 36.08 -34.26
C THR A 544 -10.27 37.16 -33.38
N ASN A 545 -10.94 38.16 -33.97
CA ASN A 545 -11.62 39.20 -33.21
C ASN A 545 -12.84 38.66 -32.44
N VAL A 546 -13.62 37.77 -33.06
CA VAL A 546 -14.78 37.12 -32.40
C VAL A 546 -14.34 36.26 -31.23
N THR A 547 -13.30 35.45 -31.40
CA THR A 547 -12.75 34.63 -30.29
C THR A 547 -12.24 35.49 -29.14
N ARG A 548 -11.53 36.59 -29.44
CA ARG A 548 -11.10 37.57 -28.42
C ARG A 548 -12.28 38.21 -27.68
N LEU A 549 -13.33 38.61 -28.41
CA LEU A 549 -14.54 39.18 -27.80
C LEU A 549 -15.25 38.17 -26.89
N ASN A 550 -15.34 36.90 -27.30
CA ASN A 550 -15.92 35.83 -26.49
C ASN A 550 -15.11 35.61 -25.19
N MET A 551 -13.78 35.63 -25.26
CA MET A 551 -12.95 35.51 -24.05
C MET A 551 -13.20 36.66 -23.07
N LEU A 552 -13.31 37.90 -23.58
CA LEU A 552 -13.56 39.08 -22.75
C LEU A 552 -14.97 39.02 -22.12
N SER A 553 -15.99 38.60 -22.87
CA SER A 553 -17.35 38.46 -22.32
C SER A 553 -17.44 37.35 -21.29
N GLU A 554 -16.77 36.21 -21.50
CA GLU A 554 -16.68 35.15 -20.48
C GLU A 554 -15.96 35.62 -19.21
N GLN A 555 -14.89 36.40 -19.34
CA GLN A 555 -14.21 37.02 -18.20
C GLN A 555 -15.15 37.95 -17.42
N GLN A 556 -15.93 38.79 -18.12
CA GLN A 556 -16.92 39.66 -17.48
C GLN A 556 -18.01 38.87 -16.76
N ILE A 557 -18.50 37.78 -17.36
CA ILE A 557 -19.50 36.90 -16.72
C ILE A 557 -18.93 36.27 -15.43
N ARG A 558 -17.66 35.85 -15.44
CA ARG A 558 -17.01 35.31 -14.24
C ARG A 558 -16.92 36.34 -13.11
N LEU A 559 -16.48 37.56 -13.42
CA LEU A 559 -16.40 38.64 -12.43
C LEU A 559 -17.77 38.99 -11.84
N LEU A 560 -18.81 39.10 -12.68
CA LEU A 560 -20.17 39.36 -12.21
C LEU A 560 -20.71 38.24 -11.32
N ASN A 561 -20.42 36.98 -11.65
CA ASN A 561 -20.81 35.85 -10.80
C ASN A 561 -20.11 35.89 -9.44
N GLU A 562 -18.83 36.26 -9.41
CA GLU A 562 -18.06 36.44 -8.18
C GLU A 562 -18.63 37.55 -7.30
N GLU A 563 -18.98 38.70 -7.91
CA GLU A 563 -19.67 39.80 -7.20
C GLU A 563 -21.02 39.34 -6.63
N ILE A 564 -21.82 38.60 -7.40
CA ILE A 564 -23.10 38.05 -6.93
C ILE A 564 -22.88 37.10 -5.73
N THR A 565 -21.86 36.25 -5.76
CA THR A 565 -21.55 35.35 -4.64
C THR A 565 -21.13 36.12 -3.40
N ASN A 566 -20.30 37.14 -3.53
CA ASN A 566 -19.86 37.99 -2.42
C ASN A 566 -21.05 38.73 -1.79
N VAL A 567 -21.95 39.29 -2.61
CA VAL A 567 -23.16 39.96 -2.13
C VAL A 567 -24.08 38.98 -1.38
N ARG A 568 -24.24 37.74 -1.89
CA ARG A 568 -25.03 36.71 -1.20
C ARG A 568 -24.44 36.33 0.15
N GLU A 569 -23.12 36.23 0.26
CA GLU A 569 -22.44 35.95 1.52
C GLU A 569 -22.62 37.09 2.53
N HIS A 570 -22.44 38.35 2.10
CA HIS A 570 -22.70 39.51 2.94
C HIS A 570 -24.16 39.56 3.41
N LEU A 571 -25.13 39.22 2.54
CA LEU A 571 -26.53 39.14 2.92
C LEU A 571 -26.79 38.04 3.96
N ALA A 572 -26.19 36.85 3.78
CA ALA A 572 -26.32 35.77 4.76
C ALA A 572 -25.73 36.15 6.13
N ASN A 573 -24.56 36.81 6.13
CA ASN A 573 -23.90 37.28 7.36
C ASN A 573 -24.72 38.36 8.08
N THR A 574 -25.27 39.33 7.35
CA THR A 574 -26.17 40.34 7.93
C THR A 574 -27.46 39.73 8.45
N GLN A 575 -28.05 38.76 7.75
CA GLN A 575 -29.24 38.04 8.23
C GLN A 575 -28.96 37.24 9.52
N LYS A 576 -27.78 36.61 9.63
CA LYS A 576 -27.34 35.96 10.86
C LYS A 576 -27.22 36.97 12.00
N HIS A 577 -26.56 38.10 11.77
CA HIS A 577 -26.42 39.16 12.77
C HIS A 577 -27.80 39.71 13.22
N LEU A 578 -28.75 39.87 12.31
CA LEU A 578 -30.12 40.28 12.65
C LEU A 578 -30.83 39.25 13.54
N ASN A 579 -30.66 37.96 13.25
CA ASN A 579 -31.22 36.89 14.07
C ASN A 579 -30.61 36.88 15.48
N ASP A 580 -29.30 37.06 15.60
CA ASP A 580 -28.61 37.13 16.89
C ASP A 580 -29.09 38.32 17.72
N LEU A 581 -29.27 39.49 17.10
CA LEU A 581 -29.84 40.67 17.76
C LEU A 581 -31.30 40.44 18.18
N ARG A 582 -32.09 39.75 17.36
CA ARG A 582 -33.48 39.40 17.70
C ARG A 582 -33.54 38.49 18.93
N ILE A 583 -32.67 37.48 18.99
CA ILE A 583 -32.56 36.58 20.15
C ILE A 583 -32.13 37.37 21.40
N ALA A 584 -31.18 38.30 21.28
CA ALA A 584 -30.75 39.15 22.38
C ALA A 584 -31.89 40.04 22.89
N LEU A 585 -32.65 40.64 21.97
CA LEU A 585 -33.82 41.46 22.30
C LEU A 585 -34.90 40.64 23.02
N ASP A 586 -35.21 39.44 22.53
CA ASP A 586 -36.20 38.55 23.17
C ASP A 586 -35.78 38.13 24.59
N LYS A 587 -34.48 37.94 24.82
CA LYS A 587 -33.91 37.70 26.15
C LYS A 587 -34.11 38.90 27.08
N GLU A 588 -33.78 40.11 26.63
CA GLU A 588 -33.96 41.34 27.40
C GLU A 588 -35.44 41.59 27.73
N VAL A 589 -36.34 41.44 26.74
CA VAL A 589 -37.79 41.55 26.95
C VAL A 589 -38.28 40.53 27.98
N SER A 590 -37.79 39.28 27.92
CA SER A 590 -38.14 38.24 28.89
C SER A 590 -37.63 38.57 30.30
N GLN A 591 -36.44 39.13 30.43
CA GLN A 591 -35.91 39.61 31.72
C GLN A 591 -36.74 40.76 32.28
N VAL A 592 -37.11 41.74 31.45
CA VAL A 592 -37.97 42.86 31.86
C VAL A 592 -39.34 42.34 32.33
N LYS A 593 -39.98 41.43 31.58
CA LYS A 593 -41.23 40.77 31.99
C LYS A 593 -41.08 40.10 33.36
N LYS A 594 -40.03 39.29 33.57
CA LYS A 594 -39.74 38.66 34.87
C LYS A 594 -39.59 39.69 36.00
N LYS A 595 -38.87 40.80 35.76
CA LYS A 595 -38.71 41.89 36.74
C LYS A 595 -40.06 42.55 37.08
N ILE A 596 -40.94 42.75 36.09
CA ILE A 596 -42.31 43.27 36.31
C ILE A 596 -43.12 42.29 37.16
N TYR A 597 -43.14 41.00 36.83
CA TYR A 597 -43.83 39.97 37.64
C TYR A 597 -43.33 39.91 39.08
N LEU A 598 -42.00 39.99 39.28
CA LEU A 598 -41.41 40.02 40.62
C LEU A 598 -41.81 41.28 41.41
N LYS A 599 -41.85 42.45 40.76
CA LYS A 599 -42.36 43.69 41.37
C LYS A 599 -43.83 43.56 41.75
N GLN A 600 -44.68 43.03 40.87
CA GLN A 600 -46.09 42.78 41.15
C GLN A 600 -46.27 41.82 42.33
N ASN A 601 -45.54 40.70 42.37
CA ASN A 601 -45.59 39.76 43.50
C ASN A 601 -45.10 40.38 44.82
N LYS A 602 -44.09 41.26 44.79
CA LYS A 602 -43.68 42.02 45.97
C LYS A 602 -44.78 42.95 46.46
N ILE A 603 -45.44 43.68 45.55
CA ILE A 603 -46.57 44.56 45.88
C ILE A 603 -47.72 43.76 46.50
N ILE A 604 -48.08 42.61 45.91
CA ILE A 604 -49.12 41.72 46.45
C ILE A 604 -48.74 41.23 47.85
N LYS A 605 -47.49 40.81 48.08
CA LYS A 605 -47.03 40.39 49.41
C LYS A 605 -47.11 41.52 50.45
N ILE A 606 -46.73 42.75 50.07
CA ILE A 606 -46.86 43.93 50.95
C ILE A 606 -48.34 44.21 51.25
N PHE A 607 -49.21 44.10 50.24
CA PHE A 607 -50.65 44.31 50.42
C PHE A 607 -51.27 43.25 51.35
N VAL A 608 -50.92 41.97 51.18
CA VAL A 608 -51.35 40.87 52.07
C VAL A 608 -50.81 41.05 53.48
N TYR A 609 -49.54 41.47 53.64
CA TYR A 609 -48.96 41.76 54.94
C TYR A 609 -49.69 42.91 55.65
N ASN A 610 -49.97 44.00 54.94
CA ASN A 610 -50.76 45.12 55.48
C ASN A 610 -52.18 44.70 55.85
N ILE A 611 -52.86 43.88 55.04
CA ILE A 611 -54.17 43.31 55.39
C ILE A 611 -54.07 42.48 56.66
N ASN A 612 -53.08 41.58 56.76
CA ASN A 612 -52.88 40.74 57.93
C ASN A 612 -52.56 41.57 59.18
N CYS A 613 -51.74 42.63 59.07
CA CYS A 613 -51.51 43.57 60.16
C CYS A 613 -52.78 44.32 60.57
N CYS A 614 -53.61 44.75 59.62
CA CYS A 614 -54.92 45.35 59.94
C CYS A 614 -55.84 44.35 60.66
N ILE A 615 -55.84 43.08 60.25
CA ILE A 615 -56.59 42.00 60.92
C ILE A 615 -56.05 41.79 62.34
N ASP A 616 -54.73 41.74 62.53
CA ASP A 616 -54.10 41.58 63.85
C ASP A 616 -54.33 42.79 64.78
N ILE A 617 -54.43 44.00 64.24
CA ILE A 617 -54.82 45.19 65.00
C ILE A 617 -56.29 45.10 65.41
N MET A 618 -57.17 44.63 64.51
CA MET A 618 -58.60 44.43 64.81
C MET A 618 -58.84 43.32 65.86
N THR A 619 -58.03 42.27 65.89
CA THR A 619 -58.15 41.18 66.88
C THR A 619 -57.51 41.50 68.23
N ARG A 620 -56.63 42.52 68.30
CA ARG A 620 -56.04 43.02 69.56
C ARG A 620 -56.81 44.15 70.23
N ILE A 621 -57.96 44.56 69.71
CA ILE A 621 -58.87 45.43 70.46
C ILE A 621 -59.49 44.58 71.57
N PRO A 622 -59.18 44.83 72.86
CA PRO A 622 -59.83 44.12 73.95
C PRO A 622 -61.30 44.52 73.97
N VAL A 623 -62.17 43.52 73.94
CA VAL A 623 -63.57 43.68 74.35
C VAL A 623 -63.57 43.97 75.86
N THR A 624 -63.43 45.24 76.21
CA THR A 624 -63.96 45.77 77.46
C THR A 624 -65.41 46.14 77.24
N LYS A 625 -66.29 45.56 78.08
CA LYS A 625 -67.67 45.93 78.42
C LYS A 625 -68.33 47.07 77.64
#